data_AF-A0A1M5TFJ3-F1
#
_entry.id   AF-A0A1M5TFJ3-F1
#
_cell.length_a   1.000
_cell.length_b   1.000
_cell.length_c   1.000
_cell.angle_alpha   90.00
_cell.angle_beta   90.00
_cell.angle_gamma   90.00
#
_symmetry.space_group_name_H-M   'P 1'
#
loop_
_entity.id
_entity.type
_entity.pdbx_description
1 polymer ?
#
loop_
_entity_poly.entity_id
_entity_poly.type
_entity_poly.pdbx_seq_one_letter_code
_entity_poly.pdbx_strand_id
1 'polypeptide(L)'
;MVQGRRHAMRVILATLLLCTAFSAAQAETEPLAETLARGKALTIAGDCGGCHTADPAKPLAGGKRIDTPFGAIYSPNLTPDRETGLGAWSDDDFVRAFRYGMAPDGSHYYPAFPYPYFTKLTRQDLTAIRTYLATLAPVRTTLPPSQLHWPLNYRVLMRAWNYFFFRPGIFEPNQQKSAEWNRGGYLVTAAAHCGACHTPKNLFGAARQSQAFGGRTVGGWFAPRLDGAERSGLKSWSVDDIVEYLASGRNGKSHVNGPMAGVVVNSTSQMSDADIRAIAVYLKDLPAGEPEPAVSPPPPAPAEMAAGKALYDRACVACHEADGSGAPRIYPPLPGNANLQSADPASTLRIILDGAQTVTTPRAPNKGSMPGYARQWSDQEIADVTNYIRNSWGNAAPLVSPAQVAKARKER
;
A
#
# COMPACT_ATOMS: atom_id res chain seq x y z
N MET A 1 -41.41 -70.92 -17.53
CA MET A 1 -40.47 -69.79 -17.34
C MET A 1 -41.14 -68.45 -17.67
N VAL A 2 -42.10 -67.97 -16.87
CA VAL A 2 -42.79 -66.68 -17.11
C VAL A 2 -43.08 -65.96 -15.79
N GLN A 3 -42.06 -65.82 -14.92
CA GLN A 3 -42.25 -65.12 -13.63
C GLN A 3 -41.09 -64.19 -13.23
N GLY A 4 -39.95 -64.21 -13.93
CA GLY A 4 -38.77 -63.40 -13.58
C GLY A 4 -38.73 -61.97 -14.16
N ARG A 5 -39.58 -61.63 -15.14
CA ARG A 5 -39.45 -60.36 -15.89
C ARG A 5 -40.24 -59.17 -15.32
N ARG A 6 -41.13 -59.36 -14.35
CA ARG A 6 -41.98 -58.26 -13.81
C ARG A 6 -41.37 -57.51 -12.62
N HIS A 7 -40.32 -58.04 -11.99
CA HIS A 7 -39.67 -57.38 -10.84
C HIS A 7 -38.54 -56.42 -11.25
N ALA A 8 -37.86 -56.67 -12.38
CA ALA A 8 -36.79 -55.80 -12.87
C ALA A 8 -37.30 -54.41 -13.32
N MET A 9 -38.55 -54.29 -13.78
CA MET A 9 -39.08 -53.03 -14.31
C MET A 9 -39.65 -52.08 -13.23
N ARG A 10 -39.88 -52.57 -12.01
CA ARG A 10 -40.35 -51.73 -10.87
C ARG A 10 -39.19 -51.13 -10.06
N VAL A 11 -38.01 -51.75 -10.09
CA VAL A 11 -36.82 -51.24 -9.39
C VAL A 11 -36.13 -50.12 -10.16
N ILE A 12 -36.21 -50.12 -11.50
CA ILE A 12 -35.62 -49.08 -12.35
C ILE A 12 -36.41 -47.76 -12.28
N LEU A 13 -37.74 -47.80 -12.06
CA LEU A 13 -38.53 -46.58 -11.93
C LEU A 13 -38.38 -45.91 -10.56
N ALA A 14 -38.04 -46.66 -9.51
CA ALA A 14 -37.81 -46.13 -8.16
C ALA A 14 -36.42 -45.50 -7.98
N THR A 15 -35.44 -45.88 -8.80
CA THR A 15 -34.09 -45.27 -8.80
C THR A 15 -34.00 -44.00 -9.65
N LEU A 16 -34.85 -43.84 -10.67
CA LEU A 16 -34.97 -42.61 -11.46
C LEU A 16 -35.67 -41.45 -10.73
N LEU A 17 -36.44 -41.74 -9.68
CA LEU A 17 -37.11 -40.72 -8.84
C LEU A 17 -36.29 -40.29 -7.61
N LEU A 18 -35.22 -41.01 -7.25
CA LEU A 18 -34.30 -40.61 -6.17
C LEU A 18 -33.06 -39.83 -6.68
N CYS A 19 -32.79 -39.82 -7.99
CA CYS A 19 -31.69 -39.04 -8.57
C CYS A 19 -32.05 -37.58 -8.89
N THR A 20 -33.29 -37.14 -8.69
CA THR A 20 -33.71 -35.73 -8.88
C THR A 20 -33.73 -34.93 -7.57
N ALA A 21 -33.43 -35.54 -6.43
CA ALA A 21 -33.48 -34.89 -5.11
C ALA A 21 -32.10 -34.51 -4.53
N PHE A 22 -31.00 -34.82 -5.22
CA PHE A 22 -29.67 -34.36 -4.83
C PHE A 22 -29.31 -33.07 -5.57
N SER A 23 -29.56 -31.98 -4.87
CA SER A 23 -28.80 -30.73 -4.98
C SER A 23 -28.83 -30.03 -6.34
N ALA A 24 -30.01 -29.50 -6.66
CA ALA A 24 -30.04 -28.06 -6.90
C ALA A 24 -29.63 -27.38 -5.58
N ALA A 25 -28.32 -27.38 -5.28
CA ALA A 25 -27.76 -26.32 -4.48
C ALA A 25 -28.06 -25.07 -5.30
N GLN A 26 -29.16 -24.39 -4.94
CA GLN A 26 -29.35 -23.02 -5.33
C GLN A 26 -28.02 -22.35 -5.03
N ALA A 27 -27.36 -21.82 -6.05
CA ALA A 27 -26.35 -20.81 -5.81
C ALA A 27 -27.09 -19.75 -5.02
N GLU A 28 -26.96 -19.77 -3.69
CA GLU A 28 -27.50 -18.74 -2.84
C GLU A 28 -26.82 -17.46 -3.32
N THR A 29 -27.56 -16.68 -4.11
CA THR A 29 -27.15 -15.35 -4.49
C THR A 29 -26.97 -14.60 -3.19
N GLU A 30 -25.71 -14.33 -2.84
CA GLU A 30 -25.32 -13.53 -1.69
C GLU A 30 -26.25 -12.31 -1.61
N PRO A 31 -26.90 -12.05 -0.47
CA PRO A 31 -27.79 -10.91 -0.32
C PRO A 31 -27.14 -9.63 -0.83
N LEU A 32 -27.89 -8.79 -1.56
CA LEU A 32 -27.36 -7.55 -2.15
C LEU A 32 -26.67 -6.67 -1.09
N ALA A 33 -27.19 -6.64 0.13
CA ALA A 33 -26.59 -5.92 1.25
C ALA A 33 -25.17 -6.42 1.60
N GLU A 34 -24.95 -7.74 1.59
CA GLU A 34 -23.64 -8.35 1.84
C GLU A 34 -22.67 -8.06 0.69
N THR A 35 -23.15 -8.16 -0.56
CA THR A 35 -22.37 -7.78 -1.75
C THR A 35 -21.93 -6.31 -1.70
N LEU A 36 -22.83 -5.40 -1.32
CA LEU A 36 -22.52 -3.97 -1.16
C LEU A 36 -21.52 -3.72 -0.04
N ALA A 37 -21.70 -4.39 1.12
CA ALA A 37 -20.77 -4.27 2.24
C ALA A 37 -19.36 -4.76 1.86
N ARG A 38 -19.27 -5.91 1.18
CA ARG A 38 -18.02 -6.48 0.65
C ARG A 38 -17.37 -5.54 -0.36
N GLY A 39 -18.15 -5.03 -1.32
CA GLY A 39 -17.68 -4.08 -2.32
C GLY A 39 -17.12 -2.80 -1.71
N LYS A 40 -17.82 -2.24 -0.72
CA LYS A 40 -17.38 -1.07 0.04
C LYS A 40 -16.08 -1.36 0.79
N ALA A 41 -16.01 -2.47 1.52
CA ALA A 41 -14.83 -2.86 2.28
C ALA A 41 -13.60 -3.03 1.38
N LEU A 42 -13.75 -3.62 0.19
CA LEU A 42 -12.66 -3.78 -0.77
C LEU A 42 -12.28 -2.47 -1.47
N THR A 43 -13.24 -1.57 -1.69
CA THR A 43 -12.96 -0.22 -2.22
C THR A 43 -12.12 0.60 -1.21
N ILE A 44 -12.42 0.45 0.08
CA ILE A 44 -11.63 1.02 1.18
C ILE A 44 -10.25 0.36 1.22
N ALA A 45 -10.18 -0.98 1.28
CA ALA A 45 -8.92 -1.71 1.34
C ALA A 45 -7.99 -1.40 0.15
N GLY A 46 -8.56 -1.18 -1.04
CA GLY A 46 -7.81 -0.79 -2.24
C GLY A 46 -7.41 0.67 -2.33
N ASP A 47 -7.69 1.48 -1.30
CA ASP A 47 -7.42 2.92 -1.24
C ASP A 47 -7.92 3.67 -2.49
N CYS A 48 -9.09 3.26 -3.02
CA CYS A 48 -9.64 3.89 -4.22
C CYS A 48 -9.88 5.39 -3.97
N GLY A 49 -10.34 5.75 -2.77
CA GLY A 49 -10.55 7.14 -2.35
C GLY A 49 -9.28 7.97 -2.35
N GLY A 50 -8.15 7.42 -1.91
CA GLY A 50 -6.87 8.13 -1.82
C GLY A 50 -6.33 8.58 -3.18
N CYS A 51 -6.62 7.85 -4.25
CA CYS A 51 -6.24 8.23 -5.61
C CYS A 51 -7.36 8.93 -6.38
N HIS A 52 -8.61 8.49 -6.25
CA HIS A 52 -9.71 8.95 -7.10
C HIS A 52 -10.56 10.08 -6.49
N THR A 53 -10.09 10.73 -5.43
CA THR A 53 -10.76 11.91 -4.85
C THR A 53 -9.81 13.11 -4.88
N ALA A 54 -9.96 13.98 -5.88
CA ALA A 54 -9.24 15.27 -5.92
C ALA A 54 -9.95 16.35 -5.10
N ASP A 55 -11.30 16.34 -5.12
CA ASP A 55 -12.16 17.25 -4.39
C ASP A 55 -12.96 16.43 -3.36
N PRO A 56 -12.78 16.66 -2.04
CA PRO A 56 -13.55 15.96 -1.00
C PRO A 56 -15.07 16.10 -1.14
N ALA A 57 -15.57 17.16 -1.79
CA ALA A 57 -16.99 17.32 -2.07
C ALA A 57 -17.50 16.41 -3.20
N LYS A 58 -16.59 15.80 -3.96
CA LYS A 58 -16.86 14.91 -5.10
C LYS A 58 -16.06 13.60 -4.94
N PRO A 59 -16.37 12.78 -3.93
CA PRO A 59 -15.63 11.55 -3.65
C PRO A 59 -15.64 10.63 -4.86
N LEU A 60 -14.48 10.02 -5.15
CA LEU A 60 -14.28 9.05 -6.23
C LEU A 60 -14.52 9.59 -7.66
N ALA A 61 -14.67 10.91 -7.82
CA ALA A 61 -14.88 11.56 -9.13
C ALA A 61 -13.59 11.73 -9.98
N GLY A 62 -12.44 11.25 -9.49
CA GLY A 62 -11.15 11.34 -10.16
C GLY A 62 -10.49 12.72 -10.02
N GLY A 63 -9.60 13.05 -10.97
CA GLY A 63 -8.97 14.37 -11.07
C GLY A 63 -7.62 14.54 -10.38
N LYS A 64 -7.18 13.58 -9.57
CA LYS A 64 -5.93 13.72 -8.83
C LYS A 64 -4.74 13.56 -9.76
N ARG A 65 -3.82 14.52 -9.74
CA ARG A 65 -2.53 14.43 -10.40
C ARG A 65 -1.62 13.47 -9.63
N ILE A 66 -1.00 12.55 -10.35
CA ILE A 66 -0.01 11.62 -9.81
C ILE A 66 1.28 11.82 -10.60
N ASP A 67 2.28 12.38 -9.94
CA ASP A 67 3.61 12.55 -10.50
C ASP A 67 4.41 11.24 -10.43
N THR A 68 5.04 10.89 -11.53
CA THR A 68 5.88 9.69 -11.66
C THR A 68 7.24 10.09 -12.25
N PRO A 69 8.27 9.23 -12.16
CA PRO A 69 9.53 9.46 -12.87
C PRO A 69 9.38 9.59 -14.39
N PHE A 70 8.23 9.21 -14.95
CA PHE A 70 7.95 9.17 -16.38
C PHE A 70 7.04 10.32 -16.85
N GLY A 71 6.73 11.28 -15.97
CA GLY A 71 5.76 12.35 -16.17
C GLY A 71 4.53 12.17 -15.29
N ALA A 72 3.43 12.84 -15.63
CA ALA A 72 2.23 12.86 -14.79
C ALA A 72 1.02 12.18 -15.42
N ILE A 73 0.20 11.58 -14.57
CA ILE A 73 -1.09 10.99 -14.94
C ILE A 73 -2.19 11.54 -14.04
N TYR A 74 -3.44 11.38 -14.47
CA TYR A 74 -4.61 11.82 -13.74
C TYR A 74 -5.52 10.63 -13.44
N SER A 75 -6.01 10.52 -12.20
CA SER A 75 -6.90 9.44 -11.79
C SER A 75 -8.26 9.56 -12.52
N PRO A 76 -8.79 8.50 -13.15
CA PRO A 76 -10.10 8.53 -13.81
C PRO A 76 -11.25 8.68 -12.80
N ASN A 77 -12.43 9.07 -13.29
CA ASN A 77 -13.65 9.11 -12.51
C ASN A 77 -14.22 7.69 -12.31
N LEU A 78 -14.52 7.31 -11.07
CA LEU A 78 -15.08 6.00 -10.72
C LEU A 78 -16.59 6.01 -10.45
N THR A 79 -17.22 7.18 -10.49
CA THR A 79 -18.67 7.32 -10.26
C THR A 79 -19.47 6.68 -11.41
N PRO A 80 -20.77 6.39 -11.23
CA PRO A 80 -21.60 5.79 -12.29
C PRO A 80 -22.02 6.79 -13.38
N ASP A 81 -21.34 7.94 -13.50
CA ASP A 81 -21.52 8.84 -14.63
C ASP A 81 -21.26 8.09 -15.95
N ARG A 82 -22.18 8.23 -16.93
CA ARG A 82 -22.12 7.44 -18.17
C ARG A 82 -21.10 7.95 -19.17
N GLU A 83 -20.79 9.24 -19.15
CA GLU A 83 -19.89 9.87 -20.13
C GLU A 83 -18.43 9.85 -19.69
N THR A 84 -18.19 10.13 -18.41
CA THR A 84 -16.83 10.31 -17.86
C THR A 84 -16.46 9.28 -16.81
N GLY A 85 -17.43 8.53 -16.27
CA GLY A 85 -17.23 7.52 -15.23
C GLY A 85 -17.41 6.08 -15.72
N LEU A 86 -17.87 5.21 -14.82
CA LEU A 86 -18.06 3.77 -15.05
C LEU A 86 -19.47 3.41 -15.54
N GLY A 87 -20.39 4.38 -15.69
CA GLY A 87 -21.81 4.10 -15.93
C GLY A 87 -22.12 3.36 -17.24
N ALA A 88 -21.21 3.41 -18.23
CA ALA A 88 -21.36 2.69 -19.50
C ALA A 88 -20.59 1.35 -19.54
N TRP A 89 -19.82 1.02 -18.51
CA TRP A 89 -18.97 -0.18 -18.51
C TRP A 89 -19.78 -1.41 -18.17
N SER A 90 -19.53 -2.53 -18.85
CA SER A 90 -20.02 -3.84 -18.42
C SER A 90 -19.21 -4.37 -17.22
N ASP A 91 -19.71 -5.44 -16.57
CA ASP A 91 -18.93 -6.18 -15.57
C ASP A 91 -17.63 -6.73 -16.17
N ASP A 92 -17.70 -7.19 -17.42
CA ASP A 92 -16.56 -7.77 -18.14
C ASP A 92 -15.49 -6.72 -18.44
N ASP A 93 -15.88 -5.49 -18.77
CA ASP A 93 -14.94 -4.39 -18.95
C ASP A 93 -14.24 -4.04 -17.64
N PHE A 94 -14.99 -3.98 -16.54
CA PHE A 94 -14.43 -3.70 -15.22
C PHE A 94 -13.46 -4.81 -14.77
N VAL A 95 -13.87 -6.06 -14.88
CA VAL A 95 -13.02 -7.22 -14.56
C VAL A 95 -11.78 -7.23 -15.45
N ARG A 96 -11.92 -6.94 -16.74
CA ARG A 96 -10.81 -6.91 -17.70
C ARG A 96 -9.81 -5.79 -17.39
N ALA A 97 -10.27 -4.62 -16.96
CA ALA A 97 -9.42 -3.54 -16.50
C ALA A 97 -8.55 -3.96 -15.31
N PHE A 98 -9.16 -4.56 -14.28
CA PHE A 98 -8.43 -4.97 -13.07
C PHE A 98 -7.55 -6.20 -13.30
N ARG A 99 -8.00 -7.16 -14.13
CA ARG A 99 -7.25 -8.40 -14.38
C ARG A 99 -6.13 -8.28 -15.37
N TYR A 100 -6.23 -7.37 -16.34
CA TYR A 100 -5.30 -7.32 -17.46
C TYR A 100 -4.80 -5.92 -17.79
N GLY A 101 -5.26 -4.90 -17.07
CA GLY A 101 -4.89 -3.52 -17.35
C GLY A 101 -5.38 -3.08 -18.72
N MET A 102 -6.59 -3.48 -19.14
CA MET A 102 -7.16 -3.14 -20.45
C MET A 102 -8.47 -2.38 -20.29
N ALA A 103 -8.56 -1.23 -20.97
CA ALA A 103 -9.75 -0.40 -21.01
C ALA A 103 -10.85 -1.00 -21.92
N PRO A 104 -12.09 -0.47 -21.87
CA PRO A 104 -13.17 -0.89 -22.76
C PRO A 104 -12.81 -0.80 -24.26
N ASP A 105 -12.05 0.24 -24.64
CA ASP A 105 -11.57 0.48 -26.01
C ASP A 105 -10.41 -0.43 -26.46
N GLY A 106 -9.95 -1.34 -25.60
CA GLY A 106 -8.83 -2.25 -25.86
C GLY A 106 -7.44 -1.65 -25.67
N SER A 107 -7.34 -0.38 -25.26
CA SER A 107 -6.07 0.24 -24.90
C SER A 107 -5.59 -0.25 -23.53
N HIS A 108 -4.28 -0.25 -23.31
CA HIS A 108 -3.69 -0.71 -22.05
C HIS A 108 -3.46 0.45 -21.07
N TYR A 109 -3.71 0.20 -19.79
CA TYR A 109 -3.40 1.11 -18.70
C TYR A 109 -1.91 1.09 -18.35
N TYR A 110 -1.41 2.25 -17.95
CA TYR A 110 -0.12 2.33 -17.28
C TYR A 110 -0.21 1.67 -15.90
N PRO A 111 0.85 0.99 -15.42
CA PRO A 111 0.85 0.22 -14.17
C PRO A 111 0.79 1.10 -12.90
N ALA A 112 0.60 2.41 -13.06
CA ALA A 112 0.19 3.30 -11.98
C ALA A 112 -1.27 3.05 -11.55
N PHE A 113 -2.12 2.56 -12.45
CA PHE A 113 -3.29 1.77 -12.05
C PHE A 113 -2.76 0.40 -11.59
N PRO A 114 -2.90 -0.01 -10.32
CA PRO A 114 -2.20 -1.17 -9.77
C PRO A 114 -2.82 -2.52 -10.18
N TYR A 115 -3.24 -2.65 -11.44
CA TYR A 115 -3.71 -3.89 -12.04
C TYR A 115 -2.70 -5.07 -11.92
N PRO A 116 -1.36 -4.87 -11.87
CA PRO A 116 -0.44 -5.98 -11.59
C PRO A 116 -0.65 -6.64 -10.22
N TYR A 117 -1.32 -5.96 -9.29
CA TYR A 117 -1.72 -6.49 -7.99
C TYR A 117 -3.20 -6.90 -7.99
N PHE A 118 -4.08 -6.04 -8.51
CA PHE A 118 -5.51 -6.33 -8.56
C PHE A 118 -5.90 -7.54 -9.41
N THR A 119 -5.04 -8.01 -10.31
CA THR A 119 -5.26 -9.24 -11.07
C THR A 119 -5.56 -10.45 -10.16
N LYS A 120 -5.03 -10.43 -8.94
CA LYS A 120 -5.23 -11.45 -7.92
C LYS A 120 -6.61 -11.47 -7.29
N LEU A 121 -7.43 -10.44 -7.50
CA LEU A 121 -8.79 -10.38 -6.99
C LEU A 121 -9.70 -11.38 -7.70
N THR A 122 -10.61 -11.99 -6.94
CA THR A 122 -11.64 -12.86 -7.49
C THR A 122 -12.61 -12.05 -8.36
N ARG A 123 -13.26 -12.71 -9.32
CA ARG A 123 -14.30 -12.04 -10.12
C ARG A 123 -15.41 -11.50 -9.23
N GLN A 124 -15.85 -12.29 -8.25
CA GLN A 124 -16.90 -11.92 -7.30
C GLN A 124 -16.56 -10.62 -6.56
N ASP A 125 -15.32 -10.50 -6.08
CA ASP A 125 -14.85 -9.30 -5.38
C ASP A 125 -14.77 -8.08 -6.31
N LEU A 126 -14.30 -8.26 -7.55
CA LEU A 126 -14.30 -7.19 -8.56
C LEU A 126 -15.71 -6.71 -8.90
N THR A 127 -16.65 -7.64 -9.08
CA THR A 127 -18.05 -7.29 -9.34
C THR A 127 -18.70 -6.67 -8.11
N ALA A 128 -18.36 -7.10 -6.88
CA ALA A 128 -18.85 -6.47 -5.65
C ALA A 128 -18.37 -5.01 -5.53
N ILE A 129 -17.09 -4.74 -5.82
CA ILE A 129 -16.55 -3.37 -5.90
C ILE A 129 -17.36 -2.56 -6.91
N ARG A 130 -17.56 -3.08 -8.13
CA ARG A 130 -18.35 -2.39 -9.15
C ARG A 130 -19.78 -2.12 -8.70
N THR A 131 -20.44 -3.08 -8.07
CA THR A 131 -21.81 -2.93 -7.54
C THR A 131 -21.87 -1.82 -6.49
N TYR A 132 -20.88 -1.72 -5.60
CA TYR A 132 -20.78 -0.61 -4.65
C TYR A 132 -20.53 0.73 -5.35
N LEU A 133 -19.60 0.80 -6.30
CA LEU A 133 -19.32 2.04 -7.05
C LEU A 133 -20.55 2.52 -7.83
N ALA A 134 -21.40 1.61 -8.30
CA ALA A 134 -22.65 1.94 -8.97
C ALA A 134 -23.69 2.64 -8.07
N THR A 135 -23.54 2.58 -6.74
CA THR A 135 -24.44 3.29 -5.81
C THR A 135 -24.02 4.72 -5.51
N LEU A 136 -22.88 5.17 -6.02
CA LEU A 136 -22.39 6.54 -5.79
C LEU A 136 -23.21 7.56 -6.56
N ALA A 137 -23.18 8.81 -6.09
CA ALA A 137 -23.73 9.92 -6.88
C ALA A 137 -22.93 10.06 -8.20
N PRO A 138 -23.60 10.10 -9.37
CA PRO A 138 -22.93 10.37 -10.63
C PRO A 138 -22.33 11.78 -10.63
N VAL A 139 -21.04 11.90 -10.95
CA VAL A 139 -20.38 13.20 -11.08
C VAL A 139 -19.68 13.24 -12.42
N ARG A 140 -20.02 14.21 -13.27
CA ARG A 140 -19.32 14.41 -14.54
C ARG A 140 -17.98 15.12 -14.29
N THR A 141 -16.87 14.51 -14.71
CA THR A 141 -15.52 15.09 -14.56
C THR A 141 -14.67 14.83 -15.81
N THR A 142 -14.38 15.89 -16.54
CA THR A 142 -13.48 15.83 -17.71
C THR A 142 -12.04 15.99 -17.23
N LEU A 143 -11.16 15.08 -17.67
CA LEU A 143 -9.76 15.05 -17.24
C LEU A 143 -8.83 15.50 -18.36
N PRO A 144 -7.74 16.21 -18.04
CA PRO A 144 -6.67 16.44 -19.01
C PRO A 144 -6.01 15.11 -19.40
N PRO A 145 -5.40 15.03 -20.61
CA PRO A 145 -4.66 13.85 -21.02
C PRO A 145 -3.43 13.63 -20.13
N SER A 146 -2.95 12.38 -20.07
CA SER A 146 -1.70 12.06 -19.37
C SER A 146 -0.52 12.83 -19.98
N GLN A 147 0.32 13.40 -19.12
CA GLN A 147 1.51 14.17 -19.46
C GLN A 147 2.77 13.32 -19.28
N LEU A 148 2.78 12.12 -19.87
CA LEU A 148 3.95 11.25 -19.86
C LEU A 148 4.97 11.74 -20.89
N HIS A 149 6.25 11.58 -20.57
CA HIS A 149 7.34 11.95 -21.47
C HIS A 149 7.34 11.07 -22.71
N TRP A 150 7.71 11.63 -23.86
CA TRP A 150 7.90 10.86 -25.07
C TRP A 150 9.05 9.85 -24.90
N PRO A 151 8.92 8.59 -25.38
CA PRO A 151 7.79 7.99 -26.11
C PRO A 151 6.77 7.27 -25.19
N LEU A 152 6.87 7.40 -23.88
CA LEU A 152 6.03 6.68 -22.91
C LEU A 152 4.56 7.15 -22.90
N ASN A 153 4.24 8.23 -23.62
CA ASN A 153 2.87 8.70 -23.85
C ASN A 153 2.06 7.80 -24.81
N TYR A 154 2.71 6.91 -25.58
CA TYR A 154 2.01 5.99 -26.48
C TYR A 154 1.59 4.69 -25.77
N ARG A 155 0.28 4.51 -25.58
CA ARG A 155 -0.29 3.32 -24.90
C ARG A 155 0.08 1.98 -25.52
N VAL A 156 0.41 1.94 -26.82
CA VAL A 156 0.82 0.70 -27.50
C VAL A 156 2.07 0.08 -26.86
N LEU A 157 2.95 0.88 -26.28
CA LEU A 157 4.14 0.39 -25.58
C LEU A 157 3.81 -0.46 -24.35
N MET A 158 2.62 -0.27 -23.77
CA MET A 158 2.17 -1.09 -22.64
C MET A 158 1.88 -2.54 -23.05
N ARG A 159 1.66 -2.83 -24.34
CA ARG A 159 1.59 -4.24 -24.81
C ARG A 159 2.92 -4.96 -24.59
N ALA A 160 4.02 -4.32 -24.98
CA ALA A 160 5.36 -4.85 -24.77
C ALA A 160 5.69 -4.91 -23.27
N TRP A 161 5.37 -3.87 -22.51
CA TRP A 161 5.58 -3.85 -21.06
C TRP A 161 4.84 -5.02 -20.39
N ASN A 162 3.57 -5.25 -20.72
CA ASN A 162 2.78 -6.34 -20.16
C ASN A 162 3.38 -7.70 -20.52
N TYR A 163 3.82 -7.88 -21.76
CA TYR A 163 4.45 -9.13 -22.20
C TYR A 163 5.69 -9.49 -21.36
N PHE A 164 6.54 -8.52 -21.03
CA PHE A 164 7.77 -8.76 -20.27
C PHE A 164 7.56 -8.79 -18.75
N PHE A 165 6.66 -7.96 -18.20
CA PHE A 165 6.63 -7.66 -16.77
C PHE A 165 5.31 -8.01 -16.07
N PHE A 166 4.26 -8.37 -16.80
CA PHE A 166 2.97 -8.68 -16.23
C PHE A 166 2.62 -10.16 -16.37
N ARG A 167 2.20 -10.78 -15.27
CA ARG A 167 1.70 -12.15 -15.21
C ARG A 167 0.32 -12.10 -14.56
N PRO A 168 -0.78 -12.24 -15.33
CA PRO A 168 -2.11 -12.30 -14.74
C PRO A 168 -2.26 -13.57 -13.91
N GLY A 169 -3.01 -13.50 -12.82
CA GLY A 169 -3.24 -14.64 -11.95
C GLY A 169 -4.09 -14.27 -10.75
N ILE A 170 -4.86 -15.23 -10.24
CA ILE A 170 -5.66 -15.07 -9.03
C ILE A 170 -4.82 -15.37 -7.79
N PHE A 171 -5.24 -14.87 -6.62
CA PHE A 171 -4.65 -15.31 -5.36
C PHE A 171 -4.95 -16.79 -5.12
N GLU A 172 -3.92 -17.56 -4.80
CA GLU A 172 -4.01 -18.98 -4.47
C GLU A 172 -3.75 -19.16 -2.97
N PRO A 173 -4.76 -19.60 -2.18
CA PRO A 173 -4.57 -19.83 -0.75
C PRO A 173 -3.56 -20.95 -0.48
N ASN A 174 -2.66 -20.69 0.47
CA ASN A 174 -1.75 -21.71 0.98
C ASN A 174 -2.48 -22.61 1.99
N GLN A 175 -2.66 -23.88 1.63
CA GLN A 175 -3.37 -24.88 2.45
C GLN A 175 -2.65 -25.23 3.77
N GLN A 176 -1.36 -24.88 3.90
CA GLN A 176 -0.57 -25.09 5.12
C GLN A 176 -0.66 -23.91 6.10
N LYS A 177 -1.34 -22.82 5.71
CA LYS A 177 -1.48 -21.60 6.50
C LYS A 177 -2.95 -21.43 6.93
N SER A 178 -3.15 -20.66 8.01
CA SER A 178 -4.50 -20.39 8.53
C SER A 178 -5.34 -19.57 7.54
N ALA A 179 -6.66 -19.58 7.73
CA ALA A 179 -7.56 -18.72 6.97
C ALA A 179 -7.24 -17.23 7.16
N GLU A 180 -6.88 -16.82 8.38
CA GLU A 180 -6.47 -15.45 8.71
C GLU A 180 -5.20 -15.04 7.94
N TRP A 181 -4.19 -15.92 7.89
CA TRP A 181 -2.97 -15.66 7.13
C TRP A 181 -3.26 -15.52 5.64
N ASN A 182 -4.10 -16.41 5.09
CA ASN A 182 -4.50 -16.35 3.68
C ASN A 182 -5.30 -15.08 3.36
N ARG A 183 -6.18 -14.64 4.27
CA ARG A 183 -6.88 -13.36 4.16
C ARG A 183 -5.90 -12.19 4.15
N GLY A 184 -4.89 -12.22 5.01
CA GLY A 184 -3.81 -11.24 5.04
C GLY A 184 -3.04 -11.19 3.72
N GLY A 185 -2.66 -12.36 3.20
CA GLY A 185 -1.97 -12.46 1.91
C GLY A 185 -2.80 -11.94 0.74
N TYR A 186 -4.11 -12.20 0.76
CA TYR A 186 -5.05 -11.64 -0.22
C TYR A 186 -5.10 -10.11 -0.17
N LEU A 187 -5.20 -9.54 1.03
CA LEU A 187 -5.22 -8.08 1.20
C LEU A 187 -3.86 -7.46 0.82
N VAL A 188 -2.76 -7.95 1.38
CA VAL A 188 -1.42 -7.37 1.18
C VAL A 188 -0.95 -7.47 -0.27
N THR A 189 -1.19 -8.61 -0.93
CA THR A 189 -0.65 -8.87 -2.27
C THR A 189 -1.60 -8.56 -3.41
N ALA A 190 -2.88 -8.34 -3.12
CA ALA A 190 -3.91 -7.99 -4.10
C ALA A 190 -4.64 -6.69 -3.72
N ALA A 191 -5.59 -6.76 -2.79
CA ALA A 191 -6.57 -5.70 -2.58
C ALA A 191 -5.94 -4.37 -2.14
N ALA A 192 -5.07 -4.39 -1.14
CA ALA A 192 -4.35 -3.23 -0.60
C ALA A 192 -2.97 -3.01 -1.23
N HIS A 193 -2.54 -3.91 -2.14
CA HIS A 193 -1.39 -3.75 -3.04
C HIS A 193 -0.12 -3.16 -2.38
N CYS A 194 0.20 -3.57 -1.15
CA CYS A 194 1.29 -2.97 -0.35
C CYS A 194 2.64 -3.00 -1.10
N GLY A 195 2.86 -4.03 -1.92
CA GLY A 195 4.05 -4.16 -2.76
C GLY A 195 4.21 -3.05 -3.80
N ALA A 196 3.14 -2.33 -4.17
CA ALA A 196 3.22 -1.21 -5.12
C ALA A 196 4.18 -0.12 -4.64
N CYS A 197 4.22 0.12 -3.34
CA CYS A 197 5.11 1.08 -2.69
C CYS A 197 6.30 0.41 -2.01
N HIS A 198 6.14 -0.79 -1.44
CA HIS A 198 7.16 -1.44 -0.61
C HIS A 198 8.05 -2.44 -1.36
N THR A 199 7.88 -2.65 -2.66
CA THR A 199 8.77 -3.50 -3.47
C THR A 199 9.63 -2.65 -4.41
N PRO A 200 10.96 -2.88 -4.49
CA PRO A 200 11.83 -2.23 -5.47
C PRO A 200 11.31 -2.36 -6.90
N LYS A 201 11.51 -1.32 -7.70
CA LYS A 201 11.15 -1.31 -9.11
C LYS A 201 12.41 -1.33 -9.98
N ASN A 202 12.34 -2.00 -11.13
CA ASN A 202 13.37 -1.90 -12.15
C ASN A 202 13.28 -0.56 -12.91
N LEU A 203 14.21 -0.32 -13.84
CA LEU A 203 14.26 0.92 -14.63
C LEU A 203 12.98 1.20 -15.43
N PHE A 204 12.20 0.16 -15.74
CA PHE A 204 10.92 0.24 -16.46
C PHE A 204 9.71 0.41 -15.53
N GLY A 205 9.93 0.65 -14.23
CA GLY A 205 8.86 0.83 -13.24
C GLY A 205 8.14 -0.46 -12.80
N ALA A 206 8.59 -1.64 -13.28
CA ALA A 206 8.03 -2.92 -12.89
C ALA A 206 8.61 -3.41 -11.55
N ALA A 207 7.78 -4.05 -10.73
CA ALA A 207 8.21 -4.57 -9.43
C ALA A 207 9.22 -5.73 -9.59
N ARG A 208 10.29 -5.71 -8.81
CA ARG A 208 11.29 -6.79 -8.75
C ARG A 208 10.78 -7.84 -7.76
N GLN A 209 10.05 -8.84 -8.28
CA GLN A 209 9.36 -9.84 -7.44
C GLN A 209 10.31 -10.64 -6.54
N SER A 210 11.56 -10.87 -6.95
CA SER A 210 12.59 -11.50 -6.12
C SER A 210 12.99 -10.67 -4.89
N GLN A 211 12.61 -9.39 -4.84
CA GLN A 211 12.85 -8.46 -3.75
C GLN A 211 11.53 -7.93 -3.17
N ALA A 212 10.45 -8.71 -3.26
CA ALA A 212 9.13 -8.32 -2.77
C ALA A 212 9.21 -7.80 -1.32
N PHE A 213 8.59 -6.65 -1.06
CA PHE A 213 8.57 -6.01 0.25
C PHE A 213 9.95 -5.56 0.79
N GLY A 214 10.99 -5.51 -0.04
CA GLY A 214 12.34 -5.08 0.35
C GLY A 214 12.54 -3.56 0.54
N GLY A 215 11.48 -2.76 0.42
CA GLY A 215 11.51 -1.30 0.58
C GLY A 215 11.99 -0.55 -0.67
N ARG A 216 11.53 0.68 -0.87
CA ARG A 216 12.02 1.58 -1.93
C ARG A 216 11.61 3.03 -1.71
N THR A 217 12.26 3.93 -2.43
CA THR A 217 11.81 5.33 -2.52
C THR A 217 10.64 5.51 -3.50
N VAL A 218 9.65 6.29 -3.06
CA VAL A 218 8.40 6.64 -3.76
C VAL A 218 8.14 8.13 -3.54
N GLY A 219 8.18 8.94 -4.60
CA GLY A 219 7.86 10.38 -4.50
C GLY A 219 8.72 11.14 -3.48
N GLY A 220 10.02 10.81 -3.38
CA GLY A 220 10.94 11.43 -2.42
C GLY A 220 10.83 10.91 -0.98
N TRP A 221 9.99 9.91 -0.73
CA TRP A 221 9.86 9.23 0.57
C TRP A 221 10.36 7.80 0.47
N PHE A 222 11.16 7.35 1.44
CA PHE A 222 11.53 5.94 1.54
C PHE A 222 10.41 5.16 2.23
N ALA A 223 9.82 4.19 1.50
CA ALA A 223 8.93 3.19 2.04
C ALA A 223 9.77 2.02 2.58
N PRO A 224 9.83 1.78 3.91
CA PRO A 224 10.68 0.75 4.49
C PRO A 224 10.29 -0.66 4.04
N ARG A 225 11.18 -1.62 4.25
CA ARG A 225 10.85 -3.03 4.02
C ARG A 225 9.79 -3.53 5.00
N LEU A 226 8.87 -4.39 4.52
CA LEU A 226 7.77 -4.93 5.33
C LEU A 226 7.99 -6.39 5.75
N ASP A 227 9.16 -6.94 5.45
CA ASP A 227 9.48 -8.34 5.70
C ASP A 227 10.17 -8.55 7.06
N GLY A 228 10.54 -9.79 7.37
CA GLY A 228 11.11 -10.20 8.66
C GLY A 228 12.56 -9.74 8.93
N ALA A 229 13.07 -8.69 8.28
CA ALA A 229 14.42 -8.19 8.55
C ALA A 229 14.53 -7.53 9.93
N GLU A 230 15.70 -7.71 10.57
CA GLU A 230 15.93 -7.31 11.96
C GLU A 230 16.08 -5.80 12.17
N ARG A 231 16.94 -5.16 11.36
CA ARG A 231 17.31 -3.76 11.53
C ARG A 231 16.23 -2.78 11.02
N SER A 232 15.72 -3.03 9.83
CA SER A 232 14.86 -2.09 9.08
C SER A 232 13.53 -2.68 8.64
N GLY A 233 13.26 -3.95 9.00
CA GLY A 233 11.99 -4.63 8.75
C GLY A 233 11.13 -4.79 10.00
N LEU A 234 10.18 -5.72 9.95
CA LEU A 234 9.16 -5.93 10.98
C LEU A 234 9.53 -7.00 12.02
N LYS A 235 10.77 -7.51 12.05
CA LYS A 235 11.17 -8.57 12.99
C LYS A 235 10.98 -8.15 14.45
N SER A 236 11.26 -6.89 14.78
CA SER A 236 11.16 -6.34 16.15
C SER A 236 9.75 -5.91 16.54
N TRP A 237 8.80 -5.90 15.59
CA TRP A 237 7.41 -5.52 15.83
C TRP A 237 6.58 -6.76 16.15
N SER A 238 5.68 -6.68 17.11
CA SER A 238 4.64 -7.69 17.31
C SER A 238 3.53 -7.56 16.25
N VAL A 239 2.65 -8.56 16.18
CA VAL A 239 1.42 -8.44 15.38
C VAL A 239 0.59 -7.24 15.84
N ASP A 240 0.49 -7.03 17.15
CA ASP A 240 -0.31 -5.94 17.71
C ASP A 240 0.31 -4.56 17.44
N ASP A 241 1.64 -4.44 17.37
CA ASP A 241 2.31 -3.21 16.92
C ASP A 241 1.92 -2.86 15.48
N ILE A 242 1.86 -3.86 14.58
CA ILE A 242 1.46 -3.65 13.18
C ILE A 242 -0.03 -3.27 13.10
N VAL A 243 -0.88 -3.94 13.90
CA VAL A 243 -2.31 -3.60 13.99
C VAL A 243 -2.52 -2.16 14.44
N GLU A 244 -1.86 -1.75 15.54
CA GLU A 244 -1.97 -0.39 16.08
C GLU A 244 -1.53 0.66 15.04
N TYR A 245 -0.41 0.39 14.35
CA TYR A 245 0.14 1.28 13.32
C TYR A 245 -0.81 1.45 12.14
N LEU A 246 -1.34 0.35 11.59
CA LEU A 246 -2.25 0.39 10.44
C LEU A 246 -3.61 0.99 10.81
N ALA A 247 -4.09 0.76 12.02
CA ALA A 247 -5.40 1.23 12.45
C ALA A 247 -5.41 2.71 12.86
N SER A 248 -4.29 3.23 13.37
CA SER A 248 -4.24 4.56 13.99
C SER A 248 -3.24 5.53 13.35
N GLY A 249 -2.29 5.01 12.58
CA GLY A 249 -1.17 5.76 11.98
C GLY A 249 0.04 5.91 12.91
N ARG A 250 0.03 5.29 14.07
CA ARG A 250 1.13 5.36 15.04
C ARG A 250 1.09 4.17 15.99
N ASN A 251 2.22 3.84 16.59
CA ASN A 251 2.29 2.84 17.65
C ASN A 251 3.44 3.21 18.62
N GLY A 252 3.80 2.28 19.51
CA GLY A 252 4.94 2.45 20.40
C GLY A 252 6.31 2.50 19.73
N LYS A 253 6.42 2.27 18.41
CA LYS A 253 7.69 2.16 17.67
C LYS A 253 7.90 3.26 16.63
N SER A 254 6.83 3.68 15.94
CA SER A 254 6.93 4.57 14.78
C SER A 254 5.61 5.24 14.45
N HIS A 255 5.69 6.28 13.61
CA HIS A 255 4.58 7.09 13.15
C HIS A 255 4.52 7.05 11.61
N VAL A 256 3.31 7.10 11.03
CA VAL A 256 3.14 7.28 9.59
C VAL A 256 3.51 8.69 9.19
N ASN A 257 4.15 8.81 8.03
CA ASN A 257 4.50 10.08 7.40
C ASN A 257 4.35 9.96 5.88
N GLY A 258 4.39 11.08 5.18
CA GLY A 258 4.38 11.10 3.72
C GLY A 258 3.18 10.36 3.11
N PRO A 259 3.36 9.61 2.00
CA PRO A 259 2.27 8.89 1.34
C PRO A 259 1.55 7.86 2.22
N MET A 260 2.24 7.25 3.19
CA MET A 260 1.63 6.24 4.07
C MET A 260 0.57 6.86 5.01
N ALA A 261 0.70 8.15 5.33
CA ALA A 261 -0.34 8.88 6.06
C ALA A 261 -1.68 8.87 5.32
N GLY A 262 -1.64 9.04 3.99
CA GLY A 262 -2.81 8.95 3.13
C GLY A 262 -3.41 7.53 3.12
N VAL A 263 -2.58 6.51 3.03
CA VAL A 263 -3.02 5.10 3.08
C VAL A 263 -3.76 4.81 4.38
N VAL A 264 -3.23 5.27 5.52
CA VAL A 264 -3.91 5.03 6.80
C VAL A 264 -5.24 5.76 6.88
N VAL A 265 -5.28 7.05 6.57
CA VAL A 265 -6.52 7.86 6.70
C VAL A 265 -7.60 7.40 5.72
N ASN A 266 -7.23 7.09 4.48
CA ASN A 266 -8.18 6.79 3.41
C ASN A 266 -8.52 5.30 3.30
N SER A 267 -7.71 4.42 3.91
CA SER A 267 -7.86 2.96 3.80
C SER A 267 -7.78 2.25 5.16
N THR A 268 -6.59 1.99 5.69
CA THR A 268 -6.42 0.96 6.72
C THR A 268 -7.09 1.30 8.05
N SER A 269 -7.22 2.58 8.41
CA SER A 269 -7.94 3.00 9.63
C SER A 269 -9.47 2.80 9.55
N GLN A 270 -10.00 2.56 8.34
CA GLN A 270 -11.42 2.33 8.07
C GLN A 270 -11.73 0.84 7.83
N MET A 271 -10.71 -0.02 7.82
CA MET A 271 -10.87 -1.46 7.66
C MET A 271 -11.37 -2.11 8.95
N SER A 272 -11.92 -3.31 8.84
CA SER A 272 -12.31 -4.12 10.00
C SER A 272 -11.09 -4.54 10.81
N ASP A 273 -11.25 -4.73 12.13
CA ASP A 273 -10.18 -5.25 12.98
C ASP A 273 -9.65 -6.60 12.50
N ALA A 274 -10.54 -7.46 12.01
CA ALA A 274 -10.17 -8.76 11.46
C ALA A 274 -9.26 -8.63 10.24
N ASP A 275 -9.55 -7.70 9.32
CA ASP A 275 -8.72 -7.49 8.13
C ASP A 275 -7.38 -6.85 8.47
N ILE A 276 -7.34 -5.87 9.39
CA ILE A 276 -6.09 -5.26 9.85
C ILE A 276 -5.20 -6.31 10.54
N ARG A 277 -5.80 -7.16 11.38
CA ARG A 277 -5.08 -8.26 12.04
C ARG A 277 -4.59 -9.30 11.04
N ALA A 278 -5.40 -9.68 10.06
CA ALA A 278 -5.00 -10.59 9.00
C ALA A 278 -3.78 -10.06 8.22
N ILE A 279 -3.77 -8.77 7.86
CA ILE A 279 -2.61 -8.10 7.26
C ILE A 279 -1.39 -8.24 8.17
N ALA A 280 -1.53 -7.93 9.45
CA ALA A 280 -0.42 -8.01 10.41
C ALA A 280 0.13 -9.44 10.56
N VAL A 281 -0.73 -10.45 10.64
CA VAL A 281 -0.35 -11.87 10.70
C VAL A 281 0.43 -12.30 9.46
N TYR A 282 -0.03 -11.91 8.26
CA TYR A 282 0.67 -12.23 7.02
C TYR A 282 2.04 -11.55 6.94
N LEU A 283 2.10 -10.23 7.21
CA LEU A 283 3.36 -9.47 7.17
C LEU A 283 4.39 -10.00 8.17
N LYS A 284 3.93 -10.41 9.37
CA LYS A 284 4.83 -10.90 10.42
C LYS A 284 5.50 -12.23 10.08
N ASP A 285 4.85 -13.03 9.24
CA ASP A 285 5.34 -14.35 8.80
C ASP A 285 6.23 -14.27 7.54
N LEU A 286 6.36 -13.08 6.91
CA LEU A 286 7.23 -12.91 5.75
C LEU A 286 8.70 -13.16 6.13
N PRO A 287 9.43 -13.99 5.38
CA PRO A 287 10.86 -14.19 5.61
C PRO A 287 11.62 -12.90 5.32
N ALA A 288 12.74 -12.69 6.00
CA ALA A 288 13.66 -11.62 5.59
C ALA A 288 14.15 -11.91 4.16
N GLY A 289 13.93 -10.98 3.24
CA GLY A 289 14.57 -10.98 1.93
C GLY A 289 16.06 -10.66 2.04
N GLU A 290 16.68 -10.30 0.90
CA GLU A 290 18.10 -9.94 0.82
C GLU A 290 18.54 -9.05 2.00
N PRO A 291 19.62 -9.43 2.72
CA PRO A 291 20.14 -8.62 3.80
C PRO A 291 20.45 -7.22 3.28
N GLU A 292 20.02 -6.19 4.02
CA GLU A 292 20.61 -4.88 3.77
C GLU A 292 22.12 -4.96 4.04
N PRO A 293 22.93 -4.16 3.33
CA PRO A 293 24.34 -4.06 3.64
C PRO A 293 24.53 -3.89 5.14
N ALA A 294 25.43 -4.69 5.73
CA ALA A 294 25.87 -4.48 7.09
C ALA A 294 26.42 -3.05 7.13
N VAL A 295 25.76 -2.19 7.89
CA VAL A 295 26.23 -0.82 8.05
C VAL A 295 26.98 -0.80 9.37
N SER A 296 28.30 -0.85 9.27
CA SER A 296 29.11 -0.18 10.28
C SER A 296 29.18 1.27 9.83
N PRO A 297 28.65 2.23 10.61
CA PRO A 297 28.88 3.62 10.29
C PRO A 297 30.40 3.81 10.26
N PRO A 298 31.01 4.37 9.21
CA PRO A 298 32.32 4.96 9.44
C PRO A 298 32.13 5.95 10.60
N PRO A 299 32.94 5.88 11.68
CA PRO A 299 32.77 6.80 12.78
C PRO A 299 32.83 8.20 12.18
N PRO A 300 31.75 8.99 12.29
CA PRO A 300 31.80 10.36 11.79
C PRO A 300 32.92 11.06 12.52
N ALA A 301 33.47 12.12 11.93
CA ALA A 301 34.51 12.86 12.63
C ALA A 301 33.95 13.26 14.01
N PRO A 302 34.70 13.12 15.12
CA PRO A 302 34.19 13.49 16.44
C PRO A 302 33.58 14.90 16.49
N ALA A 303 34.09 15.80 15.66
CA ALA A 303 33.54 17.14 15.45
C ALA A 303 32.13 17.15 14.80
N GLU A 304 31.86 16.31 13.79
CA GLU A 304 30.54 16.20 13.14
C GLU A 304 29.50 15.64 14.12
N MET A 305 29.84 14.60 14.89
CA MET A 305 28.95 14.07 15.92
C MET A 305 28.69 15.08 17.03
N ALA A 306 29.70 15.83 17.46
CA ALA A 306 29.54 16.89 18.46
C ALA A 306 28.65 18.03 17.92
N ALA A 307 28.82 18.44 16.66
CA ALA A 307 27.98 19.44 16.00
C ALA A 307 26.53 18.97 15.89
N GLY A 308 26.31 17.74 15.41
CA GLY A 308 24.98 17.13 15.31
C GLY A 308 24.29 17.00 16.66
N LYS A 309 25.03 16.61 17.70
CA LYS A 309 24.52 16.58 19.08
C LYS A 309 24.12 17.96 19.58
N ALA A 310 24.94 18.98 19.35
CA ALA A 310 24.62 20.35 19.78
C ALA A 310 23.33 20.87 19.11
N LEU A 311 23.12 20.54 17.83
CA LEU A 311 21.86 20.83 17.13
C LEU A 311 20.67 20.06 17.73
N TYR A 312 20.86 18.77 18.04
CA TYR A 312 19.84 17.94 18.68
C TYR A 312 19.42 18.48 20.05
N ASP A 313 20.40 18.77 20.91
CA ASP A 313 20.18 19.32 22.25
C ASP A 313 19.45 20.67 22.19
N ARG A 314 19.72 21.48 21.17
CA ARG A 314 19.10 22.79 20.99
C ARG A 314 17.65 22.72 20.51
N ALA A 315 17.32 21.77 19.63
CA ALA A 315 16.11 21.85 18.82
C ALA A 315 15.21 20.61 18.84
N CYS A 316 15.74 19.46 19.23
CA CYS A 316 15.01 18.17 19.16
C CYS A 316 14.71 17.61 20.55
N VAL A 317 15.59 17.84 21.53
CA VAL A 317 15.55 17.20 22.86
C VAL A 317 14.25 17.45 23.63
N ALA A 318 13.63 18.62 23.44
CA ALA A 318 12.41 18.99 24.16
C ALA A 318 11.21 18.08 23.87
N CYS A 319 11.23 17.34 22.75
CA CYS A 319 10.17 16.40 22.38
C CYS A 319 10.68 14.96 22.24
N HIS A 320 11.94 14.78 21.83
CA HIS A 320 12.54 13.48 21.60
C HIS A 320 13.37 12.96 22.76
N GLU A 321 13.51 13.74 23.84
CA GLU A 321 14.29 13.42 25.04
C GLU A 321 15.79 13.26 24.79
N ALA A 322 16.62 13.32 25.83
CA ALA A 322 18.08 13.22 25.69
C ALA A 322 18.54 11.84 25.21
N ASP A 323 17.77 10.80 25.54
CA ASP A 323 18.01 9.41 25.15
C ASP A 323 17.27 9.00 23.86
N GLY A 324 16.57 9.93 23.21
CA GLY A 324 15.81 9.67 21.99
C GLY A 324 14.50 8.90 22.21
N SER A 325 14.14 8.56 23.45
CA SER A 325 12.94 7.77 23.74
C SER A 325 11.63 8.49 23.37
N GLY A 326 11.65 9.82 23.39
CA GLY A 326 10.49 10.67 23.11
C GLY A 326 9.29 10.34 24.00
N ALA A 327 8.10 10.58 23.47
CA ALA A 327 6.83 10.22 24.09
C ALA A 327 6.06 9.29 23.14
N PRO A 328 6.17 7.95 23.26
CA PRO A 328 5.59 7.01 22.31
C PRO A 328 4.13 7.34 21.95
N ARG A 329 3.77 7.23 20.66
CA ARG A 329 2.47 7.63 20.05
C ARG A 329 2.24 9.15 19.92
N ILE A 330 3.10 10.00 20.47
CA ILE A 330 3.09 11.46 20.26
C ILE A 330 4.36 11.88 19.52
N TYR A 331 5.52 11.51 20.05
CA TYR A 331 6.84 11.66 19.45
C TYR A 331 7.49 10.28 19.38
N PRO A 332 7.72 9.71 18.19
CA PRO A 332 8.19 8.34 18.07
C PRO A 332 9.58 8.18 18.68
N PRO A 333 9.87 7.02 19.30
CA PRO A 333 11.23 6.72 19.73
C PRO A 333 12.17 6.70 18.53
N LEU A 334 13.31 7.35 18.69
CA LEU A 334 14.40 7.36 17.71
C LEU A 334 15.27 6.10 17.78
N PRO A 335 15.59 5.53 18.97
CA PRO A 335 16.32 4.27 19.06
C PRO A 335 15.55 3.12 18.38
N GLY A 336 16.23 2.35 17.53
CA GLY A 336 15.64 1.19 16.87
C GLY A 336 14.65 1.51 15.76
N ASN A 337 14.45 2.79 15.40
CA ASN A 337 13.45 3.17 14.40
C ASN A 337 13.90 2.78 12.98
N ALA A 338 13.11 1.93 12.32
CA ALA A 338 13.44 1.41 10.98
C ALA A 338 13.71 2.52 9.94
N ASN A 339 13.01 3.66 10.00
CA ASN A 339 13.25 4.77 9.07
C ASN A 339 14.64 5.39 9.28
N LEU A 340 15.10 5.50 10.52
CA LEU A 340 16.44 6.03 10.83
C LEU A 340 17.54 5.03 10.48
N GLN A 341 17.27 3.73 10.61
CA GLN A 341 18.25 2.69 10.33
C GLN A 341 18.28 2.22 8.86
N SER A 342 17.31 2.66 8.05
CA SER A 342 17.26 2.33 6.62
C SER A 342 18.45 2.94 5.88
N ALA A 343 18.99 2.22 4.89
CA ALA A 343 20.11 2.69 4.09
C ALA A 343 19.82 4.00 3.34
N ASP A 344 18.58 4.20 2.87
CA ASP A 344 18.14 5.43 2.21
C ASP A 344 17.60 6.43 3.25
N PRO A 345 18.20 7.63 3.38
CA PRO A 345 17.79 8.63 4.36
C PRO A 345 16.60 9.50 3.91
N ALA A 346 16.00 9.25 2.74
CA ALA A 346 15.01 10.15 2.14
C ALA A 346 13.87 10.55 3.10
N SER A 347 13.23 9.59 3.77
CA SER A 347 12.16 9.88 4.73
C SER A 347 12.65 10.68 5.93
N THR A 348 13.83 10.38 6.47
CA THR A 348 14.44 11.14 7.58
C THR A 348 14.69 12.59 7.17
N LEU A 349 15.26 12.79 5.98
CA LEU A 349 15.53 14.12 5.45
C LEU A 349 14.25 14.91 5.21
N ARG A 350 13.21 14.28 4.64
CA ARG A 350 11.89 14.92 4.48
C ARG A 350 11.31 15.36 5.83
N ILE A 351 11.34 14.50 6.84
CA ILE A 351 10.84 14.82 8.18
C ILE A 351 11.59 16.01 8.80
N ILE A 352 12.92 16.06 8.70
CA ILE A 352 13.71 17.16 9.29
C ILE A 352 13.56 18.45 8.49
N LEU A 353 13.56 18.38 7.14
CA LEU A 353 13.47 19.56 6.29
C LEU A 353 12.06 20.17 6.29
N ASP A 354 11.03 19.35 6.18
CA ASP A 354 9.63 19.77 6.02
C ASP A 354 8.87 19.85 7.34
N GLY A 355 9.36 19.17 8.37
CA GLY A 355 8.58 18.87 9.55
C GLY A 355 7.68 17.66 9.32
N ALA A 356 6.95 17.29 10.37
CA ALA A 356 6.01 16.18 10.33
C ALA A 356 4.76 16.48 11.17
N GLN A 357 3.66 15.84 10.83
CA GLN A 357 2.42 15.91 11.60
C GLN A 357 1.83 14.51 11.71
N THR A 358 1.32 14.16 12.89
CA THR A 358 0.58 12.91 13.06
C THR A 358 -0.76 12.99 12.36
N VAL A 359 -1.18 11.90 11.71
CA VAL A 359 -2.55 11.78 11.19
C VAL A 359 -3.58 11.67 12.30
N THR A 360 -4.78 12.20 12.05
CA THR A 360 -5.94 12.04 12.91
C THR A 360 -6.77 10.87 12.40
N THR A 361 -7.03 9.89 13.27
CA THR A 361 -7.91 8.74 13.01
C THR A 361 -8.89 8.60 14.18
N PRO A 362 -10.00 7.84 14.04
CA PRO A 362 -10.90 7.57 15.16
C PRO A 362 -10.19 6.96 16.39
N ARG A 363 -9.12 6.19 16.18
CA ARG A 363 -8.34 5.54 17.24
C ARG A 363 -7.21 6.41 17.81
N ALA A 364 -6.84 7.48 17.10
CA ALA A 364 -5.81 8.42 17.55
C ALA A 364 -6.20 9.85 17.13
N PRO A 365 -7.06 10.53 17.90
CA PRO A 365 -7.58 11.85 17.55
C PRO A 365 -6.54 12.97 17.73
N ASN A 366 -5.57 12.77 18.63
CA ASN A 366 -4.61 13.79 19.04
C ASN A 366 -3.62 14.14 17.93
N LYS A 367 -3.24 15.41 17.83
CA LYS A 367 -2.25 15.89 16.85
C LYS A 367 -0.91 16.18 17.53
N GLY A 368 0.15 15.61 17.00
CA GLY A 368 1.54 16.00 17.25
C GLY A 368 2.11 16.68 16.02
N SER A 369 2.99 17.66 16.23
CA SER A 369 3.74 18.32 15.16
C SER A 369 5.23 18.36 15.48
N MET A 370 6.03 18.27 14.43
CA MET A 370 7.47 18.49 14.43
C MET A 370 7.75 19.64 13.46
N PRO A 371 8.48 20.69 13.87
CA PRO A 371 8.83 21.79 12.99
C PRO A 371 9.79 21.33 11.88
N GLY A 372 9.71 21.98 10.72
CA GLY A 372 10.69 21.81 9.64
C GLY A 372 11.84 22.80 9.76
N TYR A 373 13.05 22.33 9.47
CA TYR A 373 14.30 23.09 9.66
C TYR A 373 14.94 23.55 8.34
N ALA A 374 14.26 23.37 7.20
CA ALA A 374 14.81 23.75 5.90
C ALA A 374 15.23 25.24 5.84
N ARG A 375 14.54 26.17 6.48
CA ARG A 375 14.92 27.59 6.36
C ARG A 375 15.95 28.05 7.39
N GLN A 376 16.13 27.28 8.45
CA GLN A 376 16.88 27.67 9.64
C GLN A 376 18.31 27.14 9.62
N TRP A 377 18.54 26.00 8.99
CA TRP A 377 19.83 25.32 8.97
C TRP A 377 20.35 25.14 7.55
N SER A 378 21.66 25.13 7.43
CA SER A 378 22.41 24.79 6.22
C SER A 378 22.31 23.31 5.87
N ASP A 379 22.81 22.93 4.69
CA ASP A 379 22.90 21.53 4.29
C ASP A 379 23.84 20.72 5.18
N GLN A 380 24.92 21.33 5.67
CA GLN A 380 25.86 20.70 6.59
C GLN A 380 25.21 20.45 7.95
N GLU A 381 24.57 21.46 8.55
CA GLU A 381 23.92 21.31 9.86
C GLU A 381 22.83 20.23 9.84
N ILE A 382 22.03 20.15 8.76
CA ILE A 382 21.04 19.09 8.59
C ILE A 382 21.73 17.72 8.46
N ALA A 383 22.83 17.62 7.70
CA ALA A 383 23.58 16.38 7.59
C ALA A 383 24.13 15.93 8.95
N ASP A 384 24.71 16.84 9.73
CA ASP A 384 25.30 16.57 11.05
C ASP A 384 24.25 16.04 12.05
N VAL A 385 23.11 16.73 12.20
CA VAL A 385 22.04 16.28 13.11
C VAL A 385 21.42 14.96 12.65
N THR A 386 21.28 14.77 11.33
CA THR A 386 20.77 13.52 10.75
C THR A 386 21.73 12.37 11.03
N ASN A 387 23.03 12.59 10.89
CA ASN A 387 24.07 11.60 11.18
C ASN A 387 24.12 11.25 12.66
N TYR A 388 23.98 12.24 13.54
CA TYR A 388 23.90 12.03 14.98
C TYR A 388 22.74 11.11 15.36
N ILE A 389 21.50 11.41 14.96
CA ILE A 389 20.33 10.59 15.36
C ILE A 389 20.34 9.18 14.73
N ARG A 390 20.90 9.04 13.52
CA ARG A 390 20.99 7.76 12.80
C ARG A 390 22.12 6.86 13.31
N ASN A 391 23.03 7.39 14.12
CA ASN A 391 24.19 6.67 14.67
C ASN A 391 24.34 6.83 16.20
N SER A 392 23.24 7.16 16.88
CA SER A 392 23.15 7.22 18.35
C SER A 392 22.22 6.14 18.88
N TRP A 393 22.33 5.84 20.18
CA TRP A 393 21.43 4.92 20.90
C TRP A 393 21.33 3.51 20.28
N GLY A 394 22.42 3.03 19.66
CA GLY A 394 22.46 1.73 18.99
C GLY A 394 21.92 1.71 17.57
N ASN A 395 21.50 2.87 17.02
CA ASN A 395 21.20 2.99 15.59
C ASN A 395 22.49 2.89 14.76
N ALA A 396 22.38 2.31 13.56
CA ALA A 396 23.46 2.29 12.60
C ALA A 396 22.93 2.47 11.18
N ALA A 397 23.36 3.53 10.51
CA ALA A 397 22.99 3.80 9.12
C ALA A 397 24.08 4.57 8.37
N PRO A 398 24.07 4.56 7.01
CA PRO A 398 25.08 5.26 6.23
C PRO A 398 25.01 6.76 6.52
N LEU A 399 26.18 7.42 6.50
CA LEU A 399 26.26 8.86 6.66
C LEU A 399 25.56 9.57 5.51
N VAL A 400 24.88 10.66 5.86
CA VAL A 400 24.25 11.60 4.97
C VAL A 400 25.25 12.72 4.70
N SER A 401 25.45 13.02 3.42
CA SER A 401 26.28 14.14 2.98
C SER A 401 25.44 15.41 2.78
N PRO A 402 26.05 16.61 2.87
CA PRO A 402 25.38 17.87 2.53
C PRO A 402 24.80 17.88 1.11
N ALA A 403 25.45 17.21 0.15
CA ALA A 403 24.94 17.08 -1.21
C ALA A 403 23.61 16.30 -1.29
N GLN A 404 23.44 15.26 -0.45
CA GLN A 404 22.18 14.55 -0.33
C GLN A 404 21.08 15.43 0.27
N VAL A 405 21.43 16.27 1.26
CA VAL A 405 20.48 17.26 1.82
C VAL A 405 20.08 18.29 0.75
N ALA A 406 21.05 18.85 0.03
CA ALA A 406 20.82 19.82 -1.04
C ALA A 406 19.90 19.26 -2.13
N LYS A 407 20.08 17.98 -2.48
CA LYS A 407 19.19 17.26 -3.38
C LYS A 407 17.77 17.15 -2.80
N ALA A 408 17.63 16.64 -1.57
CA ALA A 408 16.35 16.50 -0.91
C ALA A 408 15.58 17.83 -0.82
N ARG A 409 16.28 18.95 -0.63
CA ARG A 409 15.69 20.31 -0.63
C ARG A 409 15.09 20.74 -1.96
N LYS A 410 15.73 20.38 -3.08
CA LYS A 410 15.25 20.69 -4.42
C LYS A 410 14.03 19.86 -4.80
N GLU A 411 13.90 18.68 -4.21
CA GLU A 411 12.80 17.74 -4.43
C GLU A 411 11.61 17.99 -3.50
N ARG A 412 11.59 19.11 -2.74
CA ARG A 412 10.61 19.39 -1.69
C ARG A 412 9.18 19.54 -2.17
#